data_AF-A0A093VS50-F1
#
_entry.id   AF-A0A093VS50-F1
#
_cell.length_a   1.000
_cell.length_b   1.000
_cell.length_c   1.000
_cell.angle_alpha   90.00
_cell.angle_beta   90.00
_cell.angle_gamma   90.00
#
_symmetry.space_group_name_H-M   'P 1'
#
loop_
_entity.id
_entity.type
_entity.pdbx_description
1 polymer ?
#
loop_
_entity_poly.entity_id
_entity_poly.type
_entity_poly.pdbx_seq_one_letter_code
_entity_poly.pdbx_strand_id
1 'polypeptide(L)'
;QLSRNPKPVSRELIFLSVNVILPQWIAHRIHLRLNRVIDQETGFLRAVCHDIVLEKREALKSHKVDTKALEADIFGTIMLRGEFSDDELVDQMLTFLAAGHETTARALTWACYLLCQHPDIQSCLREEIYTTIPSAEHAITWNQLESMSLLNGVCEEVLRLYPTVPATIRE
;
A
#
# COMPACT_ATOMS: atom_id res chain seq x y z
N GLN A 1 2.78 37.90 17.12
CA GLN A 1 3.21 36.73 17.91
C GLN A 1 3.19 35.51 17.00
N LEU A 2 4.33 35.22 16.37
CA LEU A 2 4.48 34.13 15.40
C LEU A 2 4.70 32.82 16.15
N SER A 3 3.66 31.98 16.18
CA SER A 3 3.75 30.60 16.65
C SER A 3 4.77 29.85 15.78
N ARG A 4 5.91 29.51 16.38
CA ARG A 4 6.88 28.54 15.86
C ARG A 4 6.21 27.16 15.84
N ASN A 5 5.40 26.90 14.83
CA ASN A 5 5.08 25.53 14.47
C ASN A 5 6.36 24.93 13.86
N PRO A 6 6.93 23.86 14.44
CA PRO A 6 8.06 23.18 13.82
C PRO A 6 7.64 22.72 12.42
N LYS A 7 8.50 22.95 11.40
CA LYS A 7 8.27 22.47 10.03
C LYS A 7 7.99 20.95 10.05
N PRO A 8 7.11 20.41 9.19
CA PRO A 8 6.65 19.01 9.26
C PRO A 8 7.80 17.98 9.41
N VAL A 9 8.90 18.21 8.68
CA VAL A 9 10.15 17.40 8.71
C VAL A 9 10.75 17.25 10.12
N SER A 10 10.63 18.25 10.98
CA SER A 10 11.19 18.19 12.33
C SER A 10 10.41 17.27 13.27
N ARG A 11 9.10 17.11 13.07
CA ARG A 11 8.29 16.17 13.86
C ARG A 11 8.57 14.72 13.46
N GLU A 12 8.72 14.45 12.17
CA GLU A 12 9.06 13.13 11.64
C GLU A 12 10.45 12.68 12.08
N LEU A 13 11.45 13.58 12.03
CA LEU A 13 12.78 13.29 12.53
C LEU A 13 12.79 13.05 14.04
N ILE A 14 12.02 13.82 14.83
CA ILE A 14 11.87 13.58 16.27
C ILE A 14 11.20 12.22 16.51
N PHE A 15 10.17 11.87 15.76
CA PHE A 15 9.51 10.57 15.84
C PHE A 15 10.48 9.41 15.56
N LEU A 16 11.27 9.51 14.49
CA LEU A 16 12.28 8.52 14.14
C LEU A 16 13.35 8.42 15.24
N SER A 17 13.81 9.55 15.75
CA SER A 17 14.80 9.62 16.83
C SER A 17 14.28 8.98 18.12
N VAL A 18 13.02 9.24 18.47
CA VAL A 18 12.35 8.69 19.65
C VAL A 18 12.16 7.18 19.54
N ASN A 19 11.75 6.66 18.36
CA ASN A 19 11.56 5.22 18.16
C ASN A 19 12.87 4.43 18.02
N VAL A 20 13.95 5.04 17.54
CA VAL A 20 15.25 4.37 17.36
C VAL A 20 16.10 4.41 18.64
N ILE A 21 15.97 5.45 19.47
CA ILE A 21 16.87 5.67 20.61
C ILE A 21 16.23 5.23 21.95
N LEU A 22 14.91 5.31 22.10
CA LEU A 22 14.26 5.00 23.38
C LEU A 22 13.82 3.53 23.47
N PRO A 23 13.93 2.91 24.67
CA PRO A 23 13.36 1.60 24.94
C PRO A 23 11.87 1.52 24.55
N GLN A 24 11.47 0.38 23.97
CA GLN A 24 10.10 0.14 23.46
C GLN A 24 8.99 0.50 24.46
N TRP A 25 9.19 0.27 25.76
CA TRP A 25 8.21 0.62 26.81
C TRP A 25 8.03 2.15 27.02
N ILE A 26 9.07 2.96 26.80
CA ILE A 26 9.00 4.42 26.87
C ILE A 26 8.31 4.97 25.62
N ALA A 27 8.66 4.43 24.46
CA ALA A 27 7.97 4.75 23.21
C ALA A 27 6.47 4.47 23.36
N HIS A 28 6.07 3.27 23.78
CA HIS A 28 4.68 2.87 24.01
C HIS A 28 3.90 3.80 24.96
N ARG A 29 4.56 4.43 25.94
CA ARG A 29 3.93 5.39 26.87
C ARG A 29 3.80 6.80 26.30
N ILE A 30 4.69 7.19 25.38
CA ILE A 30 4.59 8.44 24.59
C ILE A 30 3.46 8.34 23.55
N HIS A 31 3.18 7.14 23.05
CA HIS A 31 2.13 6.85 22.07
C HIS A 31 0.69 7.15 22.56
N LEU A 32 0.43 7.43 23.84
CA LEU A 32 -0.92 7.79 24.33
C LEU A 32 -1.51 9.07 23.69
N ARG A 33 -0.67 10.03 23.27
CA ARG A 33 -1.15 11.24 22.55
C ARG A 33 -1.19 11.06 21.04
N LEU A 34 -0.36 10.17 20.48
CA LEU A 34 -0.34 9.88 19.05
C LEU A 34 -1.49 8.93 18.67
N ASN A 35 -1.78 7.92 19.50
CA ASN A 35 -2.91 7.01 19.31
C ASN A 35 -4.23 7.77 19.19
N ARG A 36 -4.43 8.80 20.02
CA ARG A 36 -5.63 9.65 19.95
C ARG A 36 -5.72 10.45 18.64
N VAL A 37 -4.60 10.79 18.00
CA VAL A 37 -4.57 11.42 16.67
C VAL A 37 -4.80 10.38 15.58
N ILE A 38 -4.21 9.20 15.68
CA ILE A 38 -4.45 8.09 14.74
C ILE A 38 -5.93 7.71 14.75
N ASP A 39 -6.56 7.57 15.92
CA ASP A 39 -7.98 7.29 16.05
C ASP A 39 -8.87 8.38 15.42
N GLN A 40 -8.43 9.65 15.49
CA GLN A 40 -9.17 10.80 14.94
C GLN A 40 -8.96 10.96 13.42
N GLU A 41 -7.74 10.73 12.92
CA GLU A 41 -7.37 10.91 11.51
C GLU A 41 -7.74 9.69 10.65
N THR A 42 -7.75 8.48 11.23
CA THR A 42 -8.16 7.27 10.52
C THR A 42 -9.67 7.06 10.51
N GLY A 43 -10.45 7.89 11.22
CA GLY A 43 -11.89 7.70 11.38
C GLY A 43 -12.67 7.62 10.06
N PHE A 44 -12.29 8.44 9.06
CA PHE A 44 -12.88 8.36 7.72
C PHE A 44 -12.57 7.02 7.04
N LEU A 45 -11.30 6.60 7.07
CA LEU A 45 -10.89 5.38 6.40
C LEU A 45 -11.48 4.14 7.07
N ARG A 46 -11.52 4.14 8.41
CA ARG A 46 -12.16 3.10 9.19
C ARG A 46 -13.65 3.01 8.89
N ALA A 47 -14.34 4.15 8.75
CA ALA A 47 -15.75 4.18 8.36
C ALA A 47 -15.97 3.58 6.96
N VAL A 48 -15.15 3.95 5.97
CA VAL A 48 -15.23 3.38 4.61
C VAL A 48 -14.98 1.87 4.63
N CYS A 49 -13.95 1.39 5.35
CA CYS A 49 -13.68 -0.04 5.49
C CYS A 49 -14.85 -0.77 6.16
N HIS A 50 -15.44 -0.17 7.19
CA HIS A 50 -16.59 -0.73 7.89
C HIS A 50 -17.81 -0.84 6.97
N ASP A 51 -18.10 0.18 6.16
CA ASP A 51 -19.19 0.16 5.18
C ASP A 51 -19.01 -0.98 4.16
N ILE A 52 -17.78 -1.19 3.67
CA ILE A 52 -17.44 -2.29 2.75
C ILE A 52 -17.66 -3.65 3.43
N VAL A 53 -17.25 -3.81 4.69
CA VAL A 53 -17.43 -5.06 5.44
C VAL A 53 -18.92 -5.37 5.63
N LEU A 54 -19.71 -4.38 6.03
CA LEU A 54 -21.16 -4.53 6.19
C LEU A 54 -21.83 -4.89 4.87
N GLU A 55 -21.50 -4.20 3.78
CA GLU A 55 -22.07 -4.48 2.46
C GLU A 55 -21.80 -5.93 2.04
N LYS A 56 -20.55 -6.40 2.20
CA LYS A 56 -20.17 -7.79 1.90
C LYS A 56 -20.89 -8.80 2.81
N ARG A 57 -21.07 -8.51 4.10
CA ARG A 57 -21.80 -9.36 5.04
C ARG A 57 -23.28 -9.49 4.69
N GLU A 58 -23.92 -8.41 4.27
CA GLU A 58 -25.33 -8.46 3.84
C GLU A 58 -25.50 -9.17 2.49
N ALA A 59 -24.54 -9.00 1.58
CA ALA A 59 -24.49 -9.73 0.32
C ALA A 59 -24.35 -11.26 0.54
N LEU A 60 -23.59 -11.66 1.56
CA LEU A 60 -23.46 -13.04 2.03
C LEU A 60 -24.77 -13.61 2.59
N LYS A 61 -25.42 -12.89 3.53
CA LYS A 61 -26.67 -13.36 4.17
C LYS A 61 -27.81 -13.52 3.17
N SER A 62 -27.90 -12.62 2.19
CA SER A 62 -28.96 -12.62 1.19
C SER A 62 -28.85 -13.73 0.14
N HIS A 63 -27.84 -14.61 0.20
CA HIS A 63 -27.55 -15.66 -0.82
C HIS A 63 -27.46 -15.09 -2.25
N LYS A 64 -27.23 -13.78 -2.38
CA LYS A 64 -27.25 -13.07 -3.66
C LYS A 64 -25.91 -13.13 -4.39
N VAL A 65 -24.86 -13.58 -3.69
CA VAL A 65 -23.51 -13.74 -4.20
C VAL A 65 -23.16 -15.23 -4.23
N ASP A 66 -22.80 -15.72 -5.42
CA ASP A 66 -22.30 -17.08 -5.62
C ASP A 66 -20.98 -17.26 -4.85
N THR A 67 -20.81 -18.36 -4.12
CA THR A 67 -19.63 -18.61 -3.26
C THR A 67 -18.32 -18.41 -4.01
N LYS A 68 -18.34 -18.69 -5.32
CA LYS A 68 -17.26 -18.52 -6.28
C LYS A 68 -16.84 -17.07 -6.53
N ALA A 69 -17.79 -16.13 -6.51
CA ALA A 69 -17.51 -14.70 -6.66
C ALA A 69 -16.89 -14.11 -5.40
N LEU A 70 -17.16 -14.72 -4.25
CA LEU A 70 -16.62 -14.30 -2.96
C LEU A 70 -15.22 -14.86 -2.70
N GLU A 71 -14.90 -16.05 -3.22
CA GLU A 71 -13.54 -16.60 -3.26
C GLU A 71 -12.58 -15.79 -4.14
N ALA A 72 -13.10 -15.01 -5.09
CA ALA A 72 -12.28 -14.12 -5.92
C ALA A 72 -11.73 -12.91 -5.14
N ASP A 73 -12.27 -12.62 -3.95
CA ASP A 73 -11.82 -11.55 -3.07
C ASP A 73 -11.22 -12.12 -1.77
N ILE A 74 -10.09 -11.56 -1.37
CA ILE A 74 -9.37 -11.97 -0.17
C ILE A 74 -10.25 -11.79 1.08
N PHE A 75 -10.98 -10.68 1.19
CA PHE A 75 -11.84 -10.41 2.35
C PHE A 75 -13.08 -11.28 2.35
N GLY A 76 -13.63 -11.56 1.16
CA GLY A 76 -14.68 -12.56 0.99
C GLY A 76 -14.28 -13.94 1.52
N THR A 77 -13.10 -14.41 1.13
CA THR A 77 -12.54 -15.68 1.58
C THR A 77 -12.36 -15.71 3.10
N ILE A 78 -11.79 -14.64 3.68
CA ILE A 78 -11.58 -14.53 5.14
C ILE A 78 -12.94 -14.51 5.88
N MET A 79 -13.92 -13.78 5.36
CA MET A 79 -15.27 -13.72 5.92
C MET A 79 -15.98 -15.07 5.95
N LEU A 80 -15.79 -15.90 4.91
CA LEU A 80 -16.38 -17.25 4.82
C LEU A 80 -15.78 -18.22 5.84
N ARG A 81 -14.49 -18.08 6.13
CA ARG A 81 -13.83 -18.91 7.14
C ARG A 81 -14.28 -18.61 8.56
N GLY A 82 -14.82 -17.41 8.80
CA GLY A 82 -15.33 -17.00 10.11
C GLY A 82 -14.22 -16.80 11.16
N GLU A 83 -12.98 -16.59 10.71
CA GLU A 83 -11.79 -16.49 11.57
C GLU A 83 -11.62 -15.12 12.22
N PHE A 84 -12.31 -14.08 11.71
CA PHE A 84 -12.19 -12.70 12.16
C PHE A 84 -13.56 -12.06 12.41
N SER A 85 -13.62 -11.26 13.48
CA SER A 85 -14.70 -10.31 13.72
C SER A 85 -14.70 -9.18 12.69
N ASP A 86 -15.81 -8.45 12.59
CA ASP A 86 -15.92 -7.36 11.63
C ASP A 86 -14.93 -6.22 11.92
N ASP A 87 -14.63 -5.94 13.20
CA ASP A 87 -13.60 -4.97 13.59
C ASP A 87 -12.19 -5.45 13.20
N GLU A 88 -11.88 -6.72 13.39
CA GLU A 88 -10.58 -7.27 12.98
C GLU A 88 -10.42 -7.29 11.46
N LEU A 89 -11.51 -7.55 10.71
CA LEU A 89 -11.52 -7.44 9.26
C LEU A 89 -11.22 -6.02 8.80
N VAL A 90 -11.82 -5.02 9.45
CA VAL A 90 -11.51 -3.60 9.20
C VAL A 90 -10.03 -3.32 9.48
N ASP A 91 -9.49 -3.80 10.60
CA ASP A 91 -8.07 -3.60 10.93
C ASP A 91 -7.14 -4.27 9.90
N GLN A 92 -7.50 -5.46 9.37
CA GLN A 92 -6.76 -6.08 8.27
C GLN A 92 -6.84 -5.25 6.98
N MET A 93 -8.03 -4.75 6.61
CA MET A 93 -8.20 -3.88 5.44
C MET A 93 -7.33 -2.63 5.52
N LEU A 94 -7.32 -1.97 6.69
CA LEU A 94 -6.48 -0.80 6.95
C LEU A 94 -4.99 -1.12 6.80
N THR A 95 -4.57 -2.29 7.29
CA THR A 95 -3.19 -2.78 7.14
C THR A 95 -2.79 -2.94 5.68
N PHE A 96 -3.64 -3.60 4.87
CA PHE A 96 -3.38 -3.77 3.43
C PHE A 96 -3.32 -2.43 2.69
N LEU A 97 -4.22 -1.49 3.01
CA LEU A 97 -4.23 -0.18 2.37
C LEU A 97 -2.98 0.62 2.72
N ALA A 98 -2.59 0.65 3.99
CA ALA A 98 -1.38 1.33 4.44
C ALA A 98 -0.14 0.75 3.75
N ALA A 99 -0.04 -0.58 3.67
CA ALA A 99 1.08 -1.26 3.02
C ALA A 99 1.16 -0.96 1.52
N GLY A 100 0.02 -0.96 0.81
CA GLY A 100 -0.01 -0.83 -0.65
C GLY A 100 0.02 0.61 -1.18
N HIS A 101 -0.59 1.57 -0.46
CA HIS A 101 -0.82 2.92 -0.98
C HIS A 101 0.45 3.74 -1.12
N GLU A 102 1.20 3.89 -0.02
CA GLU A 102 2.40 4.75 -0.05
C GLU A 102 3.57 4.08 -0.77
N THR A 103 3.69 2.75 -0.66
CA THR A 103 4.88 2.05 -1.17
C THR A 103 4.92 2.00 -2.70
N THR A 104 3.81 1.63 -3.32
CA THR A 104 3.70 1.52 -4.78
C THR A 104 3.65 2.89 -5.45
N ALA A 105 2.95 3.86 -4.85
CA ALA A 105 2.88 5.23 -5.37
C ALA A 105 4.26 5.90 -5.43
N ARG A 106 5.08 5.70 -4.40
CA ARG A 106 6.46 6.21 -4.38
C ARG A 106 7.34 5.52 -5.42
N ALA A 107 7.25 4.20 -5.56
CA ALA A 107 8.00 3.47 -6.58
C ALA A 107 7.64 3.95 -8.00
N LEU A 108 6.34 4.10 -8.30
CA LEU A 108 5.86 4.64 -9.58
C LEU A 108 6.33 6.07 -9.83
N THR A 109 6.30 6.91 -8.79
CA THR A 109 6.78 8.31 -8.90
C THR A 109 8.25 8.35 -9.33
N TRP A 110 9.11 7.55 -8.70
CA TRP A 110 10.52 7.45 -9.07
C TRP A 110 10.75 6.83 -10.45
N ALA A 111 9.95 5.81 -10.81
CA ALA A 111 10.00 5.22 -12.14
C ALA A 111 9.69 6.27 -13.22
N CYS A 112 8.60 7.03 -13.07
CA CYS A 112 8.25 8.10 -13.99
C CYS A 112 9.35 9.17 -14.07
N TYR A 113 9.89 9.60 -12.92
CA TYR A 113 10.97 10.57 -12.88
C TYR A 113 12.22 10.08 -13.64
N LEU A 114 12.67 8.86 -13.37
CA LEU A 114 13.84 8.29 -14.02
C LEU A 114 13.62 8.11 -15.53
N LEU A 115 12.44 7.64 -15.95
CA LEU A 115 12.12 7.51 -17.38
C LEU A 115 12.06 8.86 -18.10
N CYS A 116 11.66 9.94 -17.44
CA CYS A 116 11.74 11.29 -18.00
C CYS A 116 13.20 11.76 -18.19
N GLN A 117 14.11 11.34 -17.30
CA GLN A 117 15.53 11.68 -17.37
C GLN A 117 16.32 10.79 -18.34
N HIS A 118 15.80 9.61 -18.68
CA HIS A 118 16.41 8.60 -19.56
C HIS A 118 15.49 8.27 -20.75
N PRO A 119 15.32 9.20 -21.72
CA PRO A 119 14.38 9.05 -22.83
C PRO A 119 14.74 7.91 -23.80
N ASP A 120 16.02 7.55 -23.87
CA ASP A 120 16.52 6.37 -24.60
C ASP A 120 15.94 5.07 -24.02
N ILE A 121 16.07 4.88 -22.71
CA ILE A 121 15.50 3.73 -21.99
C ILE A 121 13.97 3.75 -22.08
N GLN A 122 13.34 4.91 -21.94
CA GLN A 122 11.89 5.05 -22.08
C GLN A 122 11.41 4.60 -23.46
N SER A 123 12.17 4.89 -24.52
CA SER A 123 11.82 4.51 -25.89
C SER A 123 11.95 3.00 -26.09
N CYS A 124 13.03 2.39 -25.61
CA CYS A 124 13.22 0.94 -25.65
C CYS A 124 12.16 0.20 -24.82
N LEU A 125 11.83 0.69 -23.62
CA LEU A 125 10.80 0.10 -22.78
C LEU A 125 9.42 0.15 -23.46
N ARG A 126 9.10 1.29 -24.08
CA ARG A 126 7.86 1.45 -24.85
C ARG A 126 7.79 0.48 -26.03
N GLU A 127 8.89 0.26 -26.73
CA GLU A 127 8.98 -0.72 -27.82
C GLU A 127 8.77 -2.16 -27.30
N GLU A 128 9.42 -2.55 -26.21
CA GLU A 128 9.24 -3.87 -25.57
C GLU A 128 7.77 -4.10 -25.18
N ILE A 129 7.14 -3.08 -24.58
CA ILE A 129 5.72 -3.14 -24.17
C ILE A 129 4.80 -3.25 -25.38
N TYR A 130 4.95 -2.42 -26.43
CA TYR A 130 4.07 -2.49 -27.59
C TYR A 130 4.27 -3.76 -28.43
N THR A 131 5.46 -4.35 -28.40
CA THR A 131 5.73 -5.63 -29.05
C THR A 131 4.99 -6.77 -28.34
N THR A 132 4.93 -6.72 -27.00
CA THR A 132 4.32 -7.78 -26.18
C THR A 132 2.81 -7.57 -25.96
N ILE A 133 2.39 -6.32 -25.82
CA ILE A 133 1.03 -5.86 -25.52
C ILE A 133 0.63 -4.83 -26.60
N PRO A 134 0.13 -5.30 -27.75
CA PRO A 134 -0.05 -4.45 -28.94
C PRO A 134 -1.22 -3.47 -28.84
N SER A 135 -2.18 -3.72 -27.96
CA SER A 135 -3.34 -2.84 -27.76
C SER A 135 -3.80 -2.81 -26.31
N ALA A 136 -4.55 -1.76 -25.94
CA ALA A 136 -5.15 -1.66 -24.60
C ALA A 136 -6.27 -2.70 -24.37
N GLU A 137 -6.83 -3.25 -25.44
CA GLU A 137 -7.84 -4.32 -25.41
C GLU A 137 -7.20 -5.71 -25.28
N HIS A 138 -5.88 -5.80 -25.46
CA HIS A 138 -5.14 -7.06 -25.33
C HIS A 138 -5.09 -7.49 -23.86
N ALA A 139 -5.65 -8.67 -23.57
CA ALA A 139 -5.61 -9.22 -22.22
C ALA A 139 -4.17 -9.51 -21.79
N ILE A 140 -3.73 -8.85 -20.71
CA ILE A 140 -2.38 -9.01 -20.17
C ILE A 140 -2.31 -10.32 -19.38
N THR A 141 -1.35 -11.17 -19.72
CA THR A 141 -1.08 -12.42 -19.00
C THR A 141 0.20 -12.35 -18.18
N TRP A 142 0.30 -13.16 -17.12
CA TRP A 142 1.51 -13.23 -16.29
C TRP A 142 2.76 -13.58 -17.08
N ASN A 143 2.66 -14.55 -18.00
CA ASN A 143 3.79 -14.97 -18.83
C ASN A 143 4.31 -13.83 -19.72
N GLN A 144 3.44 -12.93 -20.17
CA GLN A 144 3.86 -11.76 -20.94
C GLN A 144 4.62 -10.76 -20.07
N LEU A 145 4.13 -10.48 -18.86
CA LEU A 145 4.82 -9.60 -17.91
C LEU A 145 6.22 -10.15 -17.55
N GLU A 146 6.32 -11.45 -17.32
CA GLU A 146 7.59 -12.12 -16.99
C GLU A 146 8.57 -12.10 -18.17
N SER A 147 8.07 -12.18 -19.41
CA SER A 147 8.92 -12.13 -20.61
C SER A 147 9.54 -10.76 -20.88
N MET A 148 9.00 -9.66 -20.33
CA MET A 148 9.49 -8.29 -20.56
C MET A 148 10.68 -7.98 -19.64
N SER A 149 11.86 -8.39 -20.09
CA SER A 149 13.12 -8.27 -19.34
C SER A 149 13.50 -6.83 -19.00
N LEU A 150 13.26 -5.87 -19.91
CA LEU A 150 13.59 -4.47 -19.68
C LEU A 150 12.61 -3.84 -18.70
N LEU A 151 11.31 -4.16 -18.79
CA LEU A 151 10.33 -3.75 -17.78
C LEU A 151 10.74 -4.21 -16.38
N ASN A 152 11.08 -5.49 -16.22
CA ASN A 152 11.53 -6.03 -14.94
C ASN A 152 12.83 -5.35 -14.47
N GLY A 153 13.79 -5.14 -15.38
CA GLY A 153 15.03 -4.43 -15.08
C GLY A 153 14.81 -2.99 -14.62
N VAL A 154 13.86 -2.28 -15.23
CA VAL A 154 13.49 -0.91 -14.80
C VAL A 154 12.87 -0.92 -13.41
N CYS A 155 11.96 -1.84 -13.11
CA CYS A 155 11.36 -1.97 -11.78
C CYS A 155 12.42 -2.24 -10.70
N GLU A 156 13.32 -3.20 -10.95
CA GLU A 156 14.42 -3.54 -10.04
C GLU A 156 15.39 -2.36 -9.85
N GLU A 157 15.75 -1.66 -10.92
CA GLU A 157 16.69 -0.54 -10.85
C GLU A 157 16.10 0.67 -10.10
N VAL A 158 14.80 0.94 -10.30
CA VAL A 158 14.07 1.96 -9.53
C VAL A 158 14.11 1.64 -8.04
N LEU A 159 13.84 0.38 -7.65
CA LEU A 159 13.85 -0.04 -6.25
C LEU A 159 15.28 -0.13 -5.66
N ARG A 160 16.29 -0.41 -6.49
CA ARG A 160 17.70 -0.37 -6.10
C ARG A 160 18.18 1.05 -5.79
N LEU A 161 17.77 2.02 -6.61
CA LEU A 161 18.15 3.44 -6.44
C LEU A 161 17.31 4.15 -5.37
N TYR A 162 16.01 3.88 -5.35
CA TYR A 162 15.04 4.54 -4.49
C TYR A 162 14.15 3.50 -3.76
N PRO A 163 14.73 2.75 -2.81
CA PRO A 163 13.98 1.75 -2.07
C PRO A 163 12.88 2.41 -1.24
N THR A 164 11.64 1.94 -1.37
CA THR A 164 10.53 2.53 -0.62
C THR A 164 10.58 2.23 0.87
N VAL A 165 11.19 1.10 1.23
CA VAL A 165 11.50 0.70 2.61
C VAL A 165 13.01 0.45 2.70
N PRO A 166 13.82 1.47 3.06
CA PRO A 166 15.28 1.38 2.96
C PRO A 166 15.94 0.52 4.04
N ALA A 167 15.22 0.23 5.13
CA ALA A 167 15.71 -0.59 6.23
C ALA A 167 14.58 -1.42 6.82
N THR A 168 14.92 -2.63 7.28
CA THR A 168 14.03 -3.49 8.05
C THR A 168 14.56 -3.58 9.48
N ILE A 169 13.68 -3.42 10.46
CA ILE A 169 14.01 -3.66 11.87
C ILE A 169 13.76 -5.14 12.12
N ARG A 170 14.71 -5.82 12.76
CA ARG A 170 14.56 -7.20 13.23
C ARG A 170 14.69 -7.21 14.74
N GLU A 171 13.82 -7.97 15.41
CA GLU A 171 13.89 -8.27 16.84
C GLU A 171 14.81 -9.46 17.13
#